data_AF-A0A4U5N9Q6-F1
#
_entry.id   AF-A0A4U5N9Q6-F1
#
_cell.length_a   1.000
_cell.length_b   1.000
_cell.length_c   1.000
_cell.angle_alpha   90.00
_cell.angle_beta   90.00
_cell.angle_gamma   90.00
#
_symmetry.space_group_name_H-M   'P 1'
#
loop_
_entity.id
_entity.type
_entity.pdbx_description
1 polymer ?
#
loop_
_entity_poly.entity_id
_entity_poly.type
_entity_poly.pdbx_seq_one_letter_code
_entity_poly.pdbx_strand_id
1 'polypeptide(L)'
;MTFHSPQVTVYESLLYSAWLRLPPEVDSETRRMFIEEVMDLVELNPLRHALVGLPGVNGLSTEQRKRLTIAVELVANPSIIFMDEPTSGLDARAAAIVDENRRTVVCTIHQPSIDIFEAFDELFLMKRGGQEIYVGPLGRHSTHLIKYFEAIEGVSKIKDGYNPATWMLEISSSAQEMALDQHWSYWRNPPYTAVRFLFTTFIALMFGTMFWDLGSKVNSTQDLFNAMGSMYAAVLFLGVQNASSVQPVVAVERTVFYRERAAGMYSALPYAFAQGPDRASVYFLFKLQSMALYSLCDDWI
;
A
#
# COMPACT_ATOMS: atom_id res chain seq x y z
N MET A 1 -6.67 -30.11 5.86
CA MET A 1 -7.75 -30.65 6.71
C MET A 1 -7.12 -31.64 7.66
N THR A 2 -6.92 -31.25 8.92
CA THR A 2 -6.40 -32.14 9.97
C THR A 2 -7.50 -33.13 10.35
N PHE A 3 -7.18 -34.42 10.26
CA PHE A 3 -8.12 -35.50 10.57
C PHE A 3 -8.05 -35.80 12.08
N HIS A 4 -9.05 -35.35 12.82
CA HIS A 4 -9.23 -35.77 14.22
C HIS A 4 -10.16 -36.97 14.26
N SER A 5 -9.84 -37.98 15.08
CA SER A 5 -10.72 -39.13 15.25
C SER A 5 -12.05 -38.69 15.91
N PRO A 6 -13.22 -39.08 15.37
CA PRO A 6 -14.51 -38.61 15.90
C PRO A 6 -14.88 -39.26 17.23
N GLN A 7 -14.23 -40.37 17.61
CA GLN A 7 -14.58 -41.19 18.77
C GLN A 7 -13.77 -40.86 20.03
N VAL A 8 -12.75 -40.00 19.91
CA VAL A 8 -11.93 -39.59 21.06
C VAL A 8 -12.44 -38.28 21.64
N THR A 9 -12.12 -38.05 22.91
CA THR A 9 -12.36 -36.77 23.57
C THR A 9 -11.29 -35.73 23.23
N VAL A 10 -11.57 -34.46 23.53
CA VAL A 10 -10.60 -33.36 23.42
C VAL A 10 -9.32 -33.69 24.21
N TYR A 11 -9.46 -34.10 25.46
CA TYR A 11 -8.31 -34.43 26.32
C TYR A 11 -7.51 -35.60 25.80
N GLU A 12 -8.17 -36.68 25.38
CA GLU A 12 -7.49 -37.84 24.80
C GLU A 12 -6.72 -37.46 23.53
N SER A 13 -7.30 -36.61 22.68
CA SER A 13 -6.62 -36.13 21.46
C SER A 13 -5.31 -35.41 21.78
N LEU A 14 -5.31 -34.55 22.81
CA LEU A 14 -4.12 -33.85 23.28
C LEU A 14 -3.13 -34.82 23.95
N LEU A 15 -3.62 -35.75 24.76
CA LEU A 15 -2.79 -36.77 25.41
C LEU A 15 -2.06 -37.65 24.39
N TYR A 16 -2.77 -38.13 23.36
CA TYR A 16 -2.16 -38.90 22.27
C TYR A 16 -1.12 -38.08 21.51
N SER A 17 -1.42 -36.81 21.21
CA SER A 17 -0.46 -35.91 20.55
C SER A 17 0.80 -35.72 21.40
N ALA A 18 0.64 -35.45 22.70
CA ALA A 18 1.73 -35.26 23.65
C ALA A 18 2.62 -36.50 23.74
N TRP A 19 2.01 -37.69 23.84
CA TRP A 19 2.73 -38.96 23.93
C TRP A 19 3.57 -39.26 22.69
N LEU A 20 3.09 -38.88 21.51
CA LEU A 20 3.79 -39.17 20.25
C LEU A 20 4.86 -38.14 19.90
N ARG A 21 4.67 -36.88 20.31
CA ARG A 21 5.50 -35.75 19.84
C ARG A 21 6.47 -35.19 20.88
N LEU A 22 6.23 -35.41 22.17
CA LEU A 22 7.18 -35.00 23.21
C LEU A 22 8.31 -36.04 23.38
N PRO A 23 9.51 -35.60 23.77
CA PRO A 23 10.62 -36.52 24.05
C PRO A 23 10.26 -37.55 25.14
N PRO A 24 10.74 -38.80 25.03
CA PRO A 24 10.45 -39.86 25.99
C PRO A 24 10.99 -39.57 27.41
N GLU A 25 11.93 -38.64 27.55
CA GLU A 25 12.50 -38.18 28.82
C GLU A 25 11.51 -37.31 29.64
N VAL A 26 10.45 -36.80 29.00
CA VAL A 26 9.42 -36.01 29.69
C VAL A 26 8.53 -36.94 30.51
N ASP A 27 8.55 -36.75 31.82
CA ASP A 27 7.76 -37.52 32.77
C ASP A 27 6.25 -37.26 32.61
N SER A 28 5.46 -38.20 33.13
CA SER A 28 4.00 -38.17 33.01
C SER A 28 3.36 -36.98 33.73
N GLU A 29 3.99 -36.42 34.77
CA GLU A 29 3.45 -35.23 35.45
C GLU A 29 3.68 -33.99 34.60
N THR A 30 4.89 -33.79 34.10
CA THR A 30 5.20 -32.67 33.20
C THR A 30 4.37 -32.72 31.92
N ARG A 31 4.15 -33.90 31.35
CA ARG A 31 3.28 -34.06 30.18
C ARG A 31 1.84 -33.63 30.46
N ARG A 32 1.32 -33.98 31.62
CA ARG A 32 -0.02 -33.56 32.06
C ARG A 32 -0.06 -32.06 32.27
N MET A 33 0.95 -31.45 32.92
CA MET A 33 1.02 -30.00 33.07
C MET A 33 0.98 -29.26 31.73
N PHE A 34 1.73 -29.73 30.72
CA PHE A 34 1.68 -29.13 29.37
C PHE A 34 0.30 -29.22 28.71
N ILE A 35 -0.41 -30.34 28.88
CA ILE A 35 -1.75 -30.50 28.32
C ILE A 35 -2.72 -29.53 29.01
N GLU A 36 -2.65 -29.41 30.34
CA GLU A 36 -3.48 -28.48 31.12
C GLU A 36 -3.24 -27.03 30.68
N GLU A 37 -1.98 -26.61 30.57
CA GLU A 37 -1.60 -25.27 30.14
C GLU A 37 -2.12 -24.95 28.73
N VAL A 38 -1.96 -25.88 27.77
CA VAL A 38 -2.49 -25.68 26.41
C VAL A 38 -4.01 -25.65 26.41
N MET A 39 -4.68 -26.47 27.21
CA MET A 39 -6.14 -26.45 27.33
C MET A 39 -6.68 -25.15 27.91
N ASP A 40 -5.98 -24.57 28.89
CA ASP A 40 -6.27 -23.23 29.42
C ASP A 40 -6.07 -22.17 28.31
N LEU A 41 -4.94 -22.21 27.61
CA LEU A 41 -4.56 -21.25 26.58
C LEU A 41 -5.58 -21.15 25.44
N VAL A 42 -6.11 -22.29 24.97
CA VAL A 42 -7.13 -22.30 23.90
C VAL A 42 -8.57 -22.35 24.43
N GLU A 43 -8.77 -22.15 25.74
CA GLU A 43 -10.08 -22.17 26.42
C GLU A 43 -10.91 -23.45 26.15
N LEU A 44 -10.26 -24.61 26.07
CA LEU A 44 -10.92 -25.90 25.82
C LEU A 44 -11.28 -26.67 27.09
N ASN A 45 -10.97 -26.17 28.28
CA ASN A 45 -11.30 -26.85 29.55
C ASN A 45 -12.76 -27.27 29.71
N PRO A 46 -13.77 -26.44 29.38
CA PRO A 46 -15.16 -26.86 29.49
C PRO A 46 -15.51 -28.05 28.60
N LEU A 47 -14.73 -28.28 27.54
CA LEU A 47 -14.93 -29.30 26.52
C LEU A 47 -13.99 -30.50 26.69
N ARG A 48 -13.26 -30.59 27.82
CA ARG A 48 -12.27 -31.65 28.10
C ARG A 48 -12.74 -33.05 27.74
N HIS A 49 -13.94 -33.39 28.20
CA HIS A 49 -14.54 -34.71 28.04
C HIS A 49 -15.54 -34.79 26.88
N ALA A 50 -15.69 -33.71 26.12
CA ALA A 50 -16.54 -33.71 24.94
C ALA A 50 -15.91 -34.55 23.82
N LEU A 51 -16.74 -35.32 23.13
CA LEU A 51 -16.32 -36.06 21.93
C LEU A 51 -16.05 -35.09 20.79
N VAL A 52 -14.98 -35.35 20.04
CA VAL A 52 -14.60 -34.54 18.88
C VAL A 52 -15.70 -34.58 17.81
N GLY A 53 -16.27 -35.77 17.55
CA GLY A 53 -17.36 -35.97 16.61
C GLY A 53 -17.01 -35.67 15.15
N LEU A 54 -17.99 -35.89 14.27
CA LEU A 54 -17.87 -35.70 12.83
C LEU A 54 -18.17 -34.24 12.44
N PRO A 55 -17.34 -33.61 11.58
CA PRO A 55 -17.56 -32.24 11.13
C PRO A 55 -18.96 -32.03 10.54
N GLY A 56 -19.70 -31.06 11.07
CA GLY A 56 -21.04 -30.69 10.57
C GLY A 56 -22.18 -31.63 10.97
N VAL A 57 -21.91 -32.67 11.77
CA VAL A 57 -22.92 -33.64 12.20
C VAL A 57 -23.09 -33.64 13.72
N ASN A 58 -22.02 -33.83 14.49
CA ASN A 58 -22.06 -33.92 15.95
C ASN A 58 -20.72 -33.59 16.61
N GLY A 59 -20.71 -33.45 17.94
CA GLY A 59 -19.51 -33.15 18.72
C GLY A 59 -19.16 -31.66 18.69
N LEU A 60 -17.89 -31.35 18.40
CA LEU A 60 -17.37 -29.99 18.46
C LEU A 60 -17.87 -29.10 17.30
N SER A 61 -18.15 -27.84 17.63
CA SER A 61 -18.40 -26.80 16.63
C SER A 61 -17.19 -26.58 15.73
N THR A 62 -17.38 -25.93 14.58
CA THR A 62 -16.29 -25.61 13.64
C THR A 62 -15.18 -24.80 14.32
N GLU A 63 -15.54 -23.84 15.17
CA GLU A 63 -14.57 -23.01 15.90
C GLU A 63 -13.84 -23.81 16.99
N GLN A 64 -14.55 -24.62 17.77
CA GLN A 64 -13.95 -25.48 18.78
C GLN A 64 -12.99 -26.51 18.16
N ARG A 65 -13.31 -27.02 16.96
CA ARG A 65 -12.43 -27.91 16.20
C ARG A 65 -11.17 -27.20 15.69
N LYS A 66 -11.26 -25.92 15.31
CA LYS A 66 -10.09 -25.09 15.00
C LYS A 66 -9.19 -24.95 16.23
N ARG A 67 -9.76 -24.58 17.39
CA ARG A 67 -9.02 -24.52 18.67
C ARG A 67 -8.33 -25.85 19.00
N LEU A 68 -9.04 -26.97 18.83
CA LEU A 68 -8.45 -28.30 19.07
C LEU A 68 -7.29 -28.58 18.12
N THR A 69 -7.39 -28.19 16.86
CA THR A 69 -6.29 -28.34 15.89
C THR A 69 -5.06 -27.57 16.34
N ILE A 70 -5.24 -26.32 16.77
CA ILE A 70 -4.15 -25.49 17.29
C ILE A 70 -3.55 -26.12 18.55
N ALA A 71 -4.39 -26.53 19.51
CA ALA A 71 -3.95 -27.18 20.74
C ALA A 71 -3.14 -28.46 20.49
N VAL A 72 -3.58 -29.29 19.55
CA VAL A 72 -2.89 -30.53 19.17
C VAL A 72 -1.48 -30.25 18.63
N GLU A 73 -1.29 -29.16 17.89
CA GLU A 73 0.03 -28.71 17.42
C GLU A 73 0.86 -28.04 18.52
N LEU A 74 0.24 -27.24 19.41
CA LEU A 74 0.93 -26.54 20.50
C LEU A 74 1.47 -27.49 21.58
N VAL A 75 0.78 -28.59 21.84
CA VAL A 75 1.19 -29.64 22.79
C VAL A 75 2.51 -30.31 22.41
N ALA A 76 2.88 -30.30 21.13
CA ALA A 76 4.18 -30.80 20.67
C ALA A 76 5.37 -29.93 21.11
N ASN A 77 5.10 -28.79 21.76
CA ASN A 77 6.10 -27.79 22.16
C ASN A 77 7.06 -27.40 21.02
N PRO A 78 6.57 -27.02 19.83
CA PRO A 78 7.44 -26.60 18.74
C PRO A 78 8.15 -25.29 19.09
N SER A 79 9.42 -25.16 18.67
CA SER A 79 10.19 -23.92 18.84
C SER A 79 9.79 -22.81 17.85
N ILE A 80 9.24 -23.19 16.70
CA ILE A 80 8.81 -22.27 15.63
C ILE A 80 7.40 -22.66 15.17
N ILE A 81 6.51 -21.67 15.04
CA ILE A 81 5.13 -21.86 14.60
C ILE A 81 4.87 -20.97 13.38
N PHE A 82 4.40 -21.58 12.29
CA PHE A 82 3.94 -20.87 11.10
C PHE A 82 2.41 -20.79 11.08
N MET A 83 1.86 -19.60 10.86
CA MET A 83 0.41 -19.39 10.75
C MET A 83 0.08 -18.64 9.46
N ASP A 84 -0.87 -19.17 8.69
CA ASP A 84 -1.36 -18.53 7.47
C ASP A 84 -2.68 -17.81 7.78
N GLU A 85 -2.68 -16.49 7.65
CA GLU A 85 -3.83 -15.59 7.86
C GLU A 85 -4.68 -15.90 9.12
N PRO A 86 -4.12 -15.81 10.34
CA PRO A 86 -4.83 -16.05 11.61
C PRO A 86 -5.81 -14.92 11.97
N THR A 87 -6.50 -14.35 10.98
CA THR A 87 -7.37 -13.17 11.09
C THR A 87 -8.73 -13.47 11.72
N SER A 88 -9.05 -14.73 12.01
CA SER A 88 -10.13 -15.03 12.93
C SER A 88 -9.67 -14.58 14.31
N GLY A 89 -10.44 -13.76 15.03
CA GLY A 89 -10.02 -13.15 16.30
C GLY A 89 -9.66 -14.13 17.44
N LEU A 90 -9.68 -15.43 17.16
CA LEU A 90 -9.23 -16.53 18.02
C LEU A 90 -7.78 -16.93 17.71
N ASP A 91 -7.36 -16.89 16.44
CA ASP A 91 -6.02 -17.31 16.01
C ASP A 91 -4.99 -16.21 16.27
N ALA A 92 -5.37 -14.93 16.10
CA ALA A 92 -4.53 -13.78 16.47
C ALA A 92 -4.31 -13.68 17.98
N ARG A 93 -5.32 -14.04 18.80
CA ARG A 93 -5.17 -14.14 20.26
C ARG A 93 -4.30 -15.33 20.65
N ALA A 94 -4.51 -16.49 20.03
CA ALA A 94 -3.64 -17.64 20.23
C ALA A 94 -2.18 -17.32 19.84
N ALA A 95 -1.95 -16.57 18.76
CA ALA A 95 -0.62 -16.11 18.36
C ALA A 95 0.02 -15.17 19.40
N ALA A 96 -0.74 -14.19 19.89
CA ALA A 96 -0.30 -13.27 20.94
C ALA A 96 -0.03 -13.98 22.28
N ILE A 97 -0.77 -15.04 22.62
CA ILE A 97 -0.57 -15.79 23.88
C ILE A 97 0.57 -16.80 23.75
N VAL A 98 0.81 -17.36 22.55
CA VAL A 98 1.97 -18.23 22.28
C VAL A 98 3.29 -17.45 22.40
N ASP A 99 3.28 -16.15 22.13
CA ASP A 99 4.42 -15.24 22.27
C ASP A 99 4.92 -15.14 23.73
N GLU A 100 4.02 -15.19 24.71
CA GLU A 100 4.37 -15.15 26.15
C GLU A 100 5.27 -16.32 26.58
N ASN A 101 5.31 -17.41 25.81
CA ASN A 101 6.06 -18.64 26.10
C ASN A 101 7.42 -18.75 25.36
N ARG A 102 8.00 -17.64 24.87
CA ARG A 102 9.32 -17.59 24.20
C ARG A 102 9.44 -18.49 22.96
N ARG A 103 8.40 -18.55 22.15
CA ARG A 103 8.39 -19.29 20.88
C ARG A 103 8.47 -18.32 19.70
N THR A 104 9.12 -18.72 18.61
CA THR A 104 9.14 -17.89 17.39
C THR A 104 7.88 -18.14 16.59
N VAL A 105 7.06 -17.10 16.41
CA VAL A 105 5.85 -17.15 15.60
C VAL A 105 6.08 -16.38 14.30
N VAL A 106 5.80 -17.01 13.17
CA VAL A 106 5.83 -16.37 11.85
C VAL A 106 4.43 -16.48 11.24
N CYS A 107 3.81 -15.35 10.94
CA CYS A 107 2.48 -15.34 10.34
C CYS A 107 2.29 -14.33 9.22
N THR A 108 1.39 -14.65 8.28
CA THR A 108 0.91 -13.74 7.25
C THR A 108 -0.38 -13.07 7.73
N ILE A 109 -0.51 -11.75 7.60
CA ILE A 109 -1.74 -11.04 7.97
C ILE A 109 -2.07 -10.01 6.89
N HIS A 110 -3.32 -10.01 6.42
CA HIS A 110 -3.75 -9.12 5.36
C HIS A 110 -4.08 -7.70 5.85
N GLN A 111 -4.76 -7.53 7.00
CA GLN A 111 -5.11 -6.21 7.58
C GLN A 111 -5.36 -6.32 9.10
N PRO A 112 -4.32 -6.19 9.96
CA PRO A 112 -4.50 -6.29 11.41
C PRO A 112 -5.15 -5.04 12.01
N SER A 113 -5.90 -5.23 13.10
CA SER A 113 -6.27 -4.12 14.00
C SER A 113 -5.03 -3.57 14.71
N ILE A 114 -5.14 -2.38 15.30
CA ILE A 114 -4.03 -1.75 16.04
C ILE A 114 -3.53 -2.67 17.15
N ASP A 115 -4.43 -3.24 17.96
CA ASP A 115 -4.05 -4.11 19.08
C ASP A 115 -3.27 -5.36 18.63
N ILE A 116 -3.67 -5.96 17.50
CA ILE A 116 -2.98 -7.12 16.93
C ILE A 116 -1.65 -6.70 16.33
N PHE A 117 -1.61 -5.56 15.64
CA PHE A 117 -0.39 -5.07 15.00
C PHE A 117 0.68 -4.69 16.02
N GLU A 118 0.29 -4.05 17.12
CA GLU A 118 1.21 -3.68 18.21
C GLU A 118 1.69 -4.88 19.04
N ALA A 119 1.06 -6.05 18.91
CA ALA A 119 1.50 -7.27 19.56
C ALA A 119 2.72 -7.92 18.87
N PHE A 120 3.10 -7.48 17.67
CA PHE A 120 4.25 -8.05 16.96
C PHE A 120 5.56 -7.32 17.29
N ASP A 121 6.63 -8.09 17.48
CA ASP A 121 7.98 -7.54 17.65
C ASP A 121 8.56 -7.02 16.34
N GLU A 122 8.50 -7.85 15.29
CA GLU A 122 9.11 -7.61 13.99
C GLU A 122 8.10 -7.70 12.85
N LEU A 123 8.32 -6.89 11.82
CA LEU A 123 7.52 -6.85 10.61
C LEU A 123 8.38 -7.19 9.40
N PHE A 124 7.88 -8.09 8.56
CA PHE A 124 8.42 -8.38 7.24
C PHE A 124 7.41 -7.95 6.16
N LEU A 125 7.59 -6.73 5.61
CA LEU A 125 6.70 -6.15 4.61
C LEU A 125 7.24 -6.38 3.20
N MET A 126 6.43 -7.02 2.37
CA MET A 126 6.73 -7.29 0.97
C MET A 126 5.76 -6.61 0.03
N LYS A 127 6.23 -6.31 -1.18
CA LYS A 127 5.37 -5.93 -2.32
C LYS A 127 5.24 -7.00 -3.37
N ARG A 128 4.33 -6.73 -4.30
CA ARG A 128 4.13 -7.55 -5.50
C ARG A 128 5.45 -7.68 -6.26
N GLY A 129 5.79 -8.91 -6.63
CA GLY A 129 7.10 -9.24 -7.21
C GLY A 129 8.11 -9.80 -6.20
N GLY A 130 7.72 -9.98 -4.94
CA GLY A 130 8.57 -10.60 -3.91
C GLY A 130 9.70 -9.69 -3.45
N GLN A 131 9.54 -8.37 -3.62
CA GLN A 131 10.51 -7.38 -3.18
C GLN A 131 10.20 -6.95 -1.75
N GLU A 132 11.25 -6.78 -0.97
CA GLU A 132 11.20 -6.27 0.39
C GLU A 132 10.99 -4.75 0.39
N ILE A 133 10.06 -4.26 1.22
CA ILE A 133 9.90 -2.83 1.48
C ILE A 133 10.48 -2.46 2.85
N TYR A 134 10.19 -3.26 3.87
CA TYR A 134 10.61 -3.01 5.25
C TYR A 134 10.81 -4.33 5.99
N VAL A 135 11.93 -4.44 6.69
CA VAL A 135 12.22 -5.55 7.60
C VAL A 135 12.85 -5.00 8.85
N GLY A 136 12.20 -5.28 9.97
CA GLY A 136 12.75 -4.92 11.26
C GLY A 136 11.68 -4.76 12.34
N PRO A 137 12.10 -4.31 13.53
CA PRO A 137 11.22 -4.17 14.67
C PRO A 137 10.17 -3.08 14.43
N LEU A 138 8.92 -3.30 14.87
CA LEU A 138 7.89 -2.25 14.84
C LEU A 138 8.22 -1.11 15.82
N GLY A 139 8.81 -1.47 16.97
CA GLY A 139 9.04 -0.56 18.09
C GLY A 139 7.73 -0.24 18.83
N ARG A 140 7.83 0.39 20.01
CA ARG A 140 6.63 0.80 20.75
C ARG A 140 5.77 1.72 19.90
N HIS A 141 4.48 1.43 19.81
CA HIS A 141 3.51 2.14 18.98
C HIS A 141 3.95 2.31 17.52
N SER A 142 4.59 1.30 16.94
CA SER A 142 5.07 1.31 15.54
C SER A 142 6.04 2.45 15.20
N THR A 143 6.72 3.02 16.19
CA THR A 143 7.55 4.23 16.00
C THR A 143 8.73 4.04 15.04
N HIS A 144 9.30 2.83 14.94
CA HIS A 144 10.40 2.58 14.02
C HIS A 144 9.90 2.50 12.58
N LEU A 145 8.79 1.81 12.37
CA LEU A 145 8.10 1.74 11.09
C LEU A 145 7.68 3.14 10.59
N ILE A 146 7.06 3.94 11.46
CA ILE A 146 6.61 5.30 11.11
C ILE A 146 7.80 6.15 10.71
N LYS A 147 8.89 6.14 11.49
CA LYS A 147 10.11 6.90 11.15
C LYS A 147 10.74 6.46 9.83
N TYR A 148 10.73 5.16 9.53
CA TYR A 148 11.26 4.64 8.27
C TYR A 148 10.52 5.24 7.07
N PHE A 149 9.20 5.22 7.10
CA PHE A 149 8.39 5.74 6.00
C PHE A 149 8.34 7.28 5.97
N GLU A 150 8.32 7.95 7.11
CA GLU A 150 8.34 9.42 7.17
C GLU A 150 9.70 10.03 6.75
N ALA A 151 10.77 9.24 6.75
CA ALA A 151 12.07 9.67 6.22
C ALA A 151 12.09 9.74 4.68
N ILE A 152 11.12 9.14 4.00
CA ILE A 152 11.02 9.15 2.54
C ILE A 152 10.31 10.46 2.10
N GLU A 153 11.00 11.26 1.30
CA GLU A 153 10.43 12.50 0.74
C GLU A 153 9.20 12.20 -0.11
N GLY A 154 8.09 12.90 0.17
CA GLY A 154 6.82 12.75 -0.56
C GLY A 154 5.81 11.78 0.07
N VAL A 155 6.19 11.03 1.11
CA VAL A 155 5.25 10.22 1.89
C VAL A 155 4.44 11.10 2.85
N SER A 156 3.12 10.87 2.92
CA SER A 156 2.24 11.59 3.83
C SER A 156 2.44 11.09 5.27
N LYS A 157 2.56 12.02 6.22
CA LYS A 157 2.65 11.68 7.64
C LYS A 157 1.38 11.00 8.13
N ILE A 158 1.55 10.07 9.07
CA ILE A 158 0.43 9.39 9.71
C ILE A 158 -0.39 10.40 10.52
N LYS A 159 -1.73 10.22 10.55
CA LYS A 159 -2.63 11.03 11.37
C LYS A 159 -2.72 10.45 12.79
N ASP A 160 -2.88 11.31 13.78
CA ASP A 160 -3.07 10.88 15.16
C ASP A 160 -4.27 9.93 15.30
N GLY A 161 -4.05 8.78 15.94
CA GLY A 161 -5.07 7.74 16.16
C GLY A 161 -5.40 6.90 14.92
N TYR A 162 -4.70 7.08 13.80
CA TYR A 162 -4.88 6.25 12.61
C TYR A 162 -4.09 4.94 12.73
N ASN A 163 -4.64 3.85 12.19
CA ASN A 163 -4.01 2.53 12.28
C ASN A 163 -2.69 2.49 11.47
N PRO A 164 -1.52 2.27 12.10
CA PRO A 164 -0.24 2.22 11.42
C PRO A 164 -0.17 1.13 10.35
N ALA A 165 -0.82 -0.03 10.58
CA ALA A 165 -0.86 -1.11 9.60
C ALA A 165 -1.62 -0.71 8.33
N THR A 166 -2.75 0.00 8.49
CA THR A 166 -3.54 0.49 7.36
C THR A 166 -2.78 1.58 6.61
N TRP A 167 -2.18 2.54 7.33
CA TRP A 167 -1.42 3.63 6.72
C TRP A 167 -0.23 3.09 5.93
N MET A 168 0.52 2.15 6.49
CA MET A 168 1.64 1.48 5.83
C MET A 168 1.22 0.82 4.51
N LEU A 169 0.10 0.10 4.49
CA LEU A 169 -0.39 -0.55 3.27
C LEU A 169 -0.84 0.47 2.20
N GLU A 170 -1.39 1.61 2.62
CA GLU A 170 -1.78 2.70 1.71
C GLU A 170 -0.55 3.37 1.07
N ILE A 171 0.46 3.69 1.88
CA ILE A 171 1.70 4.34 1.37
C ILE A 171 2.56 3.39 0.54
N SER A 172 2.52 2.08 0.81
CA SER A 172 3.19 1.06 0.01
C SER A 172 2.38 0.60 -1.20
N SER A 173 1.25 1.25 -1.49
CA SER A 173 0.44 0.89 -2.65
C SER A 173 1.16 1.24 -3.96
N SER A 174 0.94 0.43 -4.99
CA SER A 174 1.58 0.65 -6.30
C SER A 174 1.26 2.02 -6.89
N ALA A 175 0.08 2.58 -6.60
CA ALA A 175 -0.27 3.92 -7.08
C ALA A 175 0.60 5.02 -6.45
N GLN A 176 0.88 4.91 -5.15
CA GLN A 176 1.71 5.87 -4.42
C GLN A 176 3.18 5.75 -4.81
N GLU A 177 3.71 4.52 -4.94
CA GLU A 177 5.09 4.30 -5.43
C GLU A 177 5.29 4.95 -6.81
N MET A 178 4.35 4.73 -7.73
CA MET A 178 4.42 5.30 -9.08
C MET A 178 4.35 6.83 -9.08
N ALA A 179 3.59 7.43 -8.16
CA ALA A 179 3.55 8.88 -8.00
C ALA A 179 4.89 9.43 -7.48
N LEU A 180 5.54 8.74 -6.53
CA LEU A 180 6.86 9.13 -6.02
C LEU A 180 7.95 9.00 -7.09
N ASP A 181 7.97 7.89 -7.83
CA ASP A 181 8.93 7.68 -8.92
C ASP A 181 8.78 8.73 -10.02
N GLN A 182 7.54 9.06 -10.39
CA GLN A 182 7.27 10.09 -11.38
C GLN A 182 7.73 11.47 -10.89
N HIS A 183 7.47 11.81 -9.63
CA HIS A 183 7.90 13.05 -9.01
C HIS A 183 9.43 13.20 -9.06
N TRP A 184 10.18 12.19 -8.61
CA TRP A 184 11.65 12.22 -8.65
C TRP A 184 12.20 12.26 -10.08
N SER A 185 11.59 11.54 -11.02
CA SER A 185 11.96 11.58 -12.44
C SER A 185 11.80 12.97 -13.05
N TYR A 186 10.71 13.67 -12.70
CA TYR A 186 10.48 15.05 -13.13
C TYR A 186 11.54 16.01 -12.59
N TRP A 187 11.85 15.96 -11.29
CA TRP A 187 12.84 16.87 -10.68
C TRP A 187 14.28 16.56 -11.07
N ARG A 188 14.61 15.31 -11.40
CA ARG A 188 15.95 14.91 -11.88
C ARG A 188 16.19 15.22 -13.36
N ASN A 189 15.19 15.68 -14.12
CA ASN A 189 15.32 16.12 -15.52
C ASN A 189 15.22 17.65 -15.68
N PRO A 190 16.20 18.43 -15.20
CA PRO A 190 16.23 19.88 -15.40
C PRO A 190 16.25 20.34 -16.87
N PRO A 191 16.84 19.64 -17.87
CA PRO A 191 16.83 20.16 -19.24
C PRO A 191 15.44 20.19 -19.86
N TYR A 192 14.57 19.21 -19.54
CA TYR A 192 13.18 19.21 -20.05
C TYR A 192 12.39 20.40 -19.50
N THR A 193 12.47 20.62 -18.18
CA THR A 193 11.83 21.75 -17.52
C THR A 193 12.37 23.09 -18.02
N ALA A 194 13.69 23.23 -18.16
CA ALA A 194 14.32 24.45 -18.65
C ALA A 194 13.94 24.79 -20.10
N VAL A 195 13.96 23.80 -21.01
CA VAL A 195 13.54 23.98 -22.41
C VAL A 195 12.08 24.43 -22.45
N ARG A 196 11.21 23.80 -21.66
CA ARG A 196 9.79 24.18 -21.59
C ARG A 196 9.61 25.61 -21.09
N PHE A 197 10.33 26.04 -20.06
CA PHE A 197 10.31 27.43 -19.57
C PHE A 197 10.79 28.44 -20.63
N LEU A 198 11.88 28.12 -21.34
CA LEU A 198 12.47 29.00 -22.36
C LEU A 198 11.53 29.19 -23.56
N PHE A 199 11.00 28.09 -24.10
CA PHE A 199 10.05 28.14 -25.22
C PHE A 199 8.74 28.83 -24.83
N THR A 200 8.25 28.63 -23.60
CA THR A 200 7.04 29.29 -23.10
C THR A 200 7.25 30.80 -23.03
N THR A 201 8.39 31.24 -22.49
CA THR A 201 8.73 32.67 -22.38
C THR A 201 8.84 33.31 -23.76
N PHE A 202 9.46 32.61 -24.72
CA PHE A 202 9.57 33.08 -26.10
C PHE A 202 8.21 33.23 -26.79
N ILE A 203 7.34 32.23 -26.68
CA ILE A 203 5.98 32.28 -27.26
C ILE A 203 5.15 33.37 -26.60
N ALA A 204 5.26 33.53 -25.29
CA ALA A 204 4.54 34.56 -24.55
C ALA A 204 4.98 35.98 -24.96
N LEU A 205 6.27 36.21 -25.17
CA LEU A 205 6.78 37.48 -25.71
C LEU A 205 6.31 37.71 -27.15
N MET A 206 6.35 36.69 -28.00
CA MET A 206 5.90 36.79 -29.39
C MET A 206 4.43 37.22 -29.46
N PHE A 207 3.54 36.57 -28.71
CA PHE A 207 2.12 36.95 -28.67
C PHE A 207 1.87 38.26 -27.92
N GLY A 208 2.59 38.55 -26.84
CA GLY A 208 2.51 39.83 -26.13
C GLY A 208 2.84 41.00 -27.05
N THR A 209 3.84 40.86 -27.93
CA THR A 209 4.16 41.89 -28.93
C THR A 209 3.19 41.90 -30.12
N MET A 210 2.61 40.75 -30.49
CA MET A 210 1.67 40.64 -31.62
C MET A 210 0.29 41.24 -31.29
N PHE A 211 -0.15 41.14 -30.04
CA PHE A 211 -1.42 41.67 -29.55
C PHE A 211 -1.27 43.02 -28.85
N TRP A 212 -0.06 43.57 -28.83
CA TRP A 212 0.22 44.88 -28.27
C TRP A 212 -0.66 45.94 -28.95
N ASP A 213 -1.42 46.70 -28.14
CA ASP A 213 -2.24 47.83 -28.61
C ASP A 213 -3.36 47.44 -29.60
N LEU A 214 -3.85 46.20 -29.55
CA LEU A 214 -4.96 45.75 -30.40
C LEU A 214 -6.32 46.36 -29.99
N GLY A 215 -6.50 46.62 -28.69
CA GLY A 215 -7.74 47.17 -28.12
C GLY A 215 -8.00 48.65 -28.45
N SER A 216 -6.98 49.42 -28.85
CA SER A 216 -7.14 50.84 -29.21
C SER A 216 -7.57 51.06 -30.67
N LYS A 217 -7.54 50.01 -31.51
CA LYS A 217 -7.74 50.07 -32.97
C LYS A 217 -9.05 49.44 -33.46
N VAL A 218 -10.10 49.41 -32.66
CA VAL A 218 -11.41 48.80 -33.03
C VAL A 218 -12.39 49.77 -33.73
N ASN A 219 -11.87 50.68 -34.55
CA ASN A 219 -12.70 51.69 -35.24
C ASN A 219 -13.24 51.22 -36.61
N SER A 220 -12.64 50.19 -37.22
CA SER A 220 -13.04 49.65 -38.52
C SER A 220 -13.45 48.18 -38.44
N THR A 221 -14.39 47.76 -39.28
CA THR A 221 -14.77 46.33 -39.43
C THR A 221 -13.59 45.46 -39.84
N GLN A 222 -12.64 46.02 -40.61
CA GLN A 222 -11.42 45.32 -41.01
C GLN A 222 -10.50 45.03 -39.81
N ASP A 223 -10.39 45.99 -38.88
CA ASP A 223 -9.56 45.82 -37.68
C ASP A 223 -10.15 44.76 -36.75
N LEU A 224 -11.49 44.70 -36.67
CA LEU A 224 -12.20 43.65 -35.94
C LEU A 224 -11.95 42.25 -36.53
N PHE A 225 -11.99 42.12 -37.87
CA PHE A 225 -11.67 40.85 -38.55
C PHE A 225 -10.20 40.43 -38.33
N ASN A 226 -9.26 41.38 -38.36
CA ASN A 226 -7.85 41.12 -38.10
C ASN A 226 -7.60 40.68 -36.64
N ALA A 227 -8.30 41.29 -35.67
CA ALA A 227 -8.26 40.90 -34.26
C ALA A 227 -8.82 39.49 -34.04
N MET A 228 -9.98 39.18 -34.62
CA MET A 228 -10.57 37.84 -34.53
C MET A 228 -9.70 36.76 -35.17
N GLY A 229 -9.11 37.04 -36.34
CA GLY A 229 -8.22 36.10 -37.04
C GLY A 229 -6.92 35.84 -36.28
N SER A 230 -6.32 36.87 -35.68
CA SER A 230 -5.11 36.73 -34.86
C SER A 230 -5.38 35.96 -33.56
N MET A 231 -6.49 36.23 -32.86
CA MET A 231 -6.91 35.44 -31.69
C MET A 231 -7.09 33.95 -32.04
N TYR A 232 -7.75 33.65 -33.16
CA TYR A 232 -7.94 32.28 -33.63
C TYR A 232 -6.59 31.58 -33.92
N ALA A 233 -5.68 32.26 -34.61
CA ALA A 233 -4.34 31.74 -34.91
C ALA A 233 -3.53 31.49 -33.63
N ALA A 234 -3.63 32.36 -32.63
CA ALA A 234 -2.95 32.20 -31.34
C ALA A 234 -3.44 30.99 -30.56
N VAL A 235 -4.76 30.79 -30.47
CA VAL A 235 -5.36 29.63 -29.79
C VAL A 235 -4.95 28.32 -30.47
N LEU A 236 -4.99 28.26 -31.80
CA LEU A 236 -4.54 27.10 -32.56
C LEU A 236 -3.05 26.80 -32.33
N PHE A 237 -2.20 27.82 -32.43
CA PHE A 237 -0.75 27.67 -32.27
C PHE A 237 -0.38 27.21 -30.85
N LEU A 238 -1.00 27.80 -29.82
CA LEU A 238 -0.82 27.37 -28.43
C LEU A 238 -1.29 25.93 -28.22
N GLY A 239 -2.38 25.52 -28.85
CA GLY A 239 -2.87 24.14 -28.80
C GLY A 239 -1.86 23.14 -29.40
N VAL A 240 -1.36 23.44 -30.60
CA VAL A 240 -0.37 22.60 -31.30
C VAL A 240 0.95 22.53 -30.53
N GLN A 241 1.43 23.65 -29.98
CA GLN A 241 2.70 23.67 -29.24
C GLN A 241 2.63 22.96 -27.89
N ASN A 242 1.50 23.06 -27.19
CA ASN A 242 1.32 22.28 -25.97
C ASN A 242 1.28 20.78 -26.26
N ALA A 243 0.66 20.36 -27.37
CA ALA A 243 0.63 18.95 -27.78
C ALA A 243 2.02 18.44 -28.19
N SER A 244 2.78 19.22 -28.98
CA SER A 244 4.11 18.85 -29.46
C SER A 244 5.13 18.68 -28.31
N SER A 245 5.07 19.55 -27.29
CA SER A 245 5.99 19.53 -26.14
C SER A 245 5.90 18.27 -25.26
N VAL A 246 4.78 17.55 -25.35
CA VAL A 246 4.47 16.36 -24.54
C VAL A 246 4.85 15.07 -25.27
N GLN A 247 4.89 15.09 -26.60
CA GLN A 247 5.14 13.89 -27.41
C GLN A 247 6.47 13.19 -27.11
N PRO A 248 7.62 13.89 -26.96
CA PRO A 248 8.89 13.23 -26.69
C PRO A 248 8.90 12.50 -25.35
N VAL A 249 8.29 13.09 -24.31
CA VAL A 249 8.21 12.50 -22.97
C VAL A 249 7.31 11.27 -22.99
N VAL A 250 6.12 11.38 -23.58
CA VAL A 250 5.18 10.27 -23.70
C VAL A 250 5.78 9.14 -24.54
N ALA A 251 6.56 9.44 -25.58
CA ALA A 251 7.22 8.42 -26.39
C ALA A 251 8.23 7.59 -25.58
N VAL A 252 9.09 8.24 -24.79
CA VAL A 252 10.07 7.55 -23.91
C VAL A 252 9.34 6.74 -22.83
N GLU A 253 8.42 7.37 -22.11
CA GLU A 253 7.64 6.71 -21.04
C GLU A 253 6.83 5.52 -21.55
N ARG A 254 6.26 5.60 -22.77
CA ARG A 254 5.48 4.50 -23.37
C ARG A 254 6.33 3.24 -23.55
N THR A 255 7.59 3.39 -23.93
CA THR A 255 8.49 2.23 -24.07
C THR A 255 8.78 1.55 -22.73
N VAL A 256 8.99 2.33 -21.67
CA VAL A 256 9.18 1.84 -20.30
C VAL A 256 7.91 1.17 -19.80
N PHE A 257 6.76 1.82 -19.96
CA PHE A 257 5.45 1.29 -19.56
C PHE A 257 5.17 -0.09 -20.16
N TYR A 258 5.41 -0.30 -21.45
CA TYR A 258 5.17 -1.61 -22.07
C TYR A 258 6.12 -2.68 -21.54
N ARG A 259 7.38 -2.34 -21.27
CA ARG A 259 8.34 -3.27 -20.67
C ARG A 259 7.93 -3.68 -19.27
N GLU A 260 7.56 -2.73 -18.42
CA GLU A 260 7.20 -3.00 -17.02
C GLU A 260 5.84 -3.68 -16.89
N ARG A 261 4.89 -3.36 -17.79
CA ARG A 261 3.63 -4.10 -17.91
C ARG A 261 3.84 -5.54 -18.35
N ALA A 262 4.74 -5.79 -19.30
CA ALA A 262 5.07 -7.15 -19.73
C ALA A 262 5.73 -7.97 -18.60
N ALA A 263 6.46 -7.31 -17.69
CA ALA A 263 7.03 -7.91 -16.48
C ALA A 263 6.01 -8.11 -15.34
N GLY A 264 4.76 -7.66 -15.51
CA GLY A 264 3.70 -7.84 -14.51
C GLY A 264 3.80 -6.88 -13.31
N MET A 265 4.54 -5.77 -13.43
CA MET A 265 4.78 -4.84 -12.32
C MET A 265 3.53 -4.05 -11.94
N TYR A 266 2.79 -3.49 -12.91
CA TYR A 266 1.57 -2.72 -12.67
C TYR A 266 0.63 -2.66 -13.89
N SER A 267 -0.63 -2.25 -13.65
CA SER A 267 -1.68 -2.13 -14.68
C SER A 267 -1.76 -0.71 -15.26
N ALA A 268 -2.51 -0.55 -16.36
CA ALA A 268 -2.58 0.72 -17.09
C ALA A 268 -3.31 1.84 -16.33
N LEU A 269 -4.28 1.51 -15.48
CA LEU A 269 -5.13 2.50 -14.80
C LEU A 269 -4.37 3.23 -13.67
N PRO A 270 -3.68 2.56 -12.73
CA PRO A 270 -2.86 3.23 -11.72
C PRO A 270 -1.78 4.13 -12.34
N TYR A 271 -1.15 3.68 -13.43
CA TYR A 271 -0.17 4.49 -14.17
C TYR A 271 -0.76 5.80 -14.68
N ALA A 272 -1.98 5.77 -15.23
CA ALA A 272 -2.66 6.94 -15.74
C ALA A 272 -3.04 7.93 -14.62
N PHE A 273 -3.50 7.42 -13.48
CA PHE A 273 -3.83 8.25 -12.32
C PHE A 273 -2.60 8.89 -11.67
N ALA A 274 -1.47 8.18 -11.58
CA ALA A 274 -0.23 8.70 -11.01
C ALA A 274 0.36 9.87 -11.83
N GLN A 275 0.18 9.88 -13.15
CA GLN A 275 0.67 10.98 -14.02
C GLN A 275 -0.16 12.26 -13.96
N GLY A 276 -1.44 12.16 -13.58
CA GLY A 276 -2.40 13.27 -13.63
C GLY A 276 -1.97 14.50 -12.80
N PRO A 277 -1.65 14.35 -11.51
CA PRO A 277 -1.34 15.47 -10.61
C PRO A 277 -0.09 16.26 -11.02
N ASP A 278 1.01 15.56 -11.36
CA ASP A 278 2.28 16.20 -11.73
C ASP A 278 2.21 16.91 -13.09
N ARG A 279 1.43 16.36 -14.04
CA ARG A 279 1.21 17.05 -15.32
C ARG A 279 0.28 18.24 -15.15
N ALA A 280 -0.78 18.09 -14.34
CA ALA A 280 -1.75 19.16 -14.10
C ALA A 280 -1.12 20.39 -13.44
N SER A 281 -0.17 20.23 -12.51
CA SER A 281 0.53 21.36 -11.87
C SER A 281 1.34 22.19 -12.89
N VAL A 282 2.03 21.54 -13.82
CA VAL A 282 2.79 22.21 -14.89
C VAL A 282 1.86 22.88 -15.90
N TYR A 283 0.75 22.24 -16.29
CA TYR A 283 -0.26 22.87 -17.14
C TYR A 283 -0.94 24.06 -16.46
N PHE A 284 -1.19 23.97 -15.16
CA PHE A 284 -1.81 25.05 -14.37
C PHE A 284 -0.88 26.26 -14.27
N LEU A 285 0.41 26.05 -13.96
CA LEU A 285 1.43 27.11 -13.97
C LEU A 285 1.57 27.76 -15.35
N PHE A 286 1.52 26.97 -16.43
CA PHE A 286 1.56 27.47 -17.81
C PHE A 286 0.34 28.34 -18.13
N LYS A 287 -0.85 27.93 -17.68
CA LYS A 287 -2.11 28.67 -17.89
C LYS A 287 -2.16 29.96 -17.07
N LEU A 288 -1.59 29.94 -15.87
CA LEU A 288 -1.45 31.12 -15.02
C LEU A 288 -0.45 32.12 -15.60
N GLN A 289 0.67 31.64 -16.15
CA GLN A 289 1.69 32.48 -16.77
C GLN A 289 1.20 33.10 -18.08
N SER A 290 0.45 32.35 -18.90
CA SER A 290 -0.18 32.91 -20.09
C SER A 290 -1.27 33.93 -19.72
N MET A 291 -2.15 33.63 -18.76
CA MET A 291 -3.14 34.60 -18.25
C MET A 291 -2.52 35.86 -17.67
N ALA A 292 -1.41 35.75 -16.93
CA ALA A 292 -0.70 36.91 -16.36
C ALA A 292 -0.03 37.77 -17.44
N LEU A 293 0.45 37.16 -18.52
CA LEU A 293 0.99 37.91 -19.67
C LEU A 293 -0.11 38.55 -20.53
N TYR A 294 -1.26 37.89 -20.68
CA TYR A 294 -2.45 38.51 -21.27
C TYR A 294 -2.91 39.72 -20.43
N SER A 295 -2.95 39.60 -19.10
CA SER A 295 -3.33 40.72 -18.23
C SER A 295 -2.30 41.86 -18.16
N LEU A 296 -1.03 41.61 -18.51
CA LEU A 296 0.01 42.64 -18.59
C LEU A 296 -0.03 43.42 -19.91
N CYS A 297 -0.65 42.86 -20.95
CA CYS A 297 -0.75 43.50 -22.26
C CYS A 297 -2.10 44.21 -22.47
N ASP A 298 -3.06 43.99 -21.59
CA ASP A 298 -4.36 44.63 -21.65
C ASP A 298 -4.60 45.58 -20.48
N ASP A 299 -4.48 46.89 -20.72
CA ASP A 299 -5.30 47.88 -20.01
C ASP A 299 -6.73 47.75 -20.55
N TRP A 300 -7.45 46.71 -20.12
CA TRP A 300 -8.91 46.65 -20.28
C TRP A 300 -9.55 47.62 -19.29
N ILE A 301 -9.94 48.81 -19.78
CA ILE A 301 -11.05 49.62 -19.22
C ILE A 301 -12.34 49.23 -19.94
#